data_AF-A0A9P6BAW3-F1
#
_entry.id   AF-A0A9P6BAW3-F1
#
_cell.length_a   1.000
_cell.length_b   1.000
_cell.length_c   1.000
_cell.angle_alpha   90.00
_cell.angle_beta   90.00
_cell.angle_gamma   90.00
#
_symmetry.space_group_name_H-M   'P 1'
#
loop_
_entity.id
_entity.type
_entity.pdbx_description
1 polymer ?
#
loop_
_entity_poly.entity_id
_entity_poly.type
_entity_poly.pdbx_seq_one_letter_code
_entity_poly.pdbx_strand_id
1 'polypeptide(L)'
;MSESEVDVDVDGPTSRRGSYSVYSEHPVPRISRRSTMSGDVINPANLVSPELKQQMAKVFDAYLQRICSNLEATDAKGEAIHQTLMPKKMAKMDESLDFRPFKFRIAAFTNGFMEELAQHHLGEDVIPQKKIKAYLWHQQPYISRFNEDGKKSKSKGNHVWHIFARKEPNGTGWVFRAFERKIVGNPAPIAYVGLKWAWQPRIWDPQMSRQSIAVVWSSPALPPWLSWHKDLLIGVPGPGDATDVDIEIEASFPNEDRESIRSSFHVQVAPFTISEQIMASKPRRQSLAGDPSDPRRITGDTVGSQTVRSAPRGSNSPPAMNSINFDSSQILRVVTEASQNVAQAQSQANVSPHGGGNAVQVQRQVALAKQRQVLIMTIEAVNIGMLDTRNSETPAASTLAHAARDVVSEVARQIVLERVTRMPDARSNASAEMKAGPLAFHSSPPLSIKEVAAGLQTSVAHAVNHSDAMSSELEVMMTACALIKQQGQGGFASQSSGPMINPIPANAGVRLEDVIMPTPSQELSLGPTQVP
;
A
#
# COMPACT_ATOMS: atom_id res chain seq x y z
N MET A 1 -69.85 -15.62 -45.86
CA MET A 1 -69.78 -15.94 -47.29
C MET A 1 -68.56 -15.22 -47.84
N SER A 2 -67.53 -15.83 -48.39
CA SER A 2 -67.06 -17.24 -48.47
C SER A 2 -65.58 -17.15 -48.97
N GLU A 3 -64.64 -18.04 -48.62
CA GLU A 3 -64.20 -19.23 -49.39
C GLU A 3 -63.96 -18.91 -50.90
N SER A 4 -62.85 -19.25 -51.56
CA SER A 4 -61.73 -20.22 -51.33
C SER A 4 -60.40 -19.62 -51.92
N GLU A 5 -59.16 -20.13 -51.78
CA GLU A 5 -58.57 -21.45 -52.14
C GLU A 5 -58.71 -21.77 -53.67
N VAL A 6 -57.77 -22.36 -54.43
CA VAL A 6 -56.62 -23.28 -54.14
C VAL A 6 -55.49 -23.17 -55.21
N ASP A 7 -54.25 -23.62 -54.88
CA ASP A 7 -53.11 -24.12 -55.71
C ASP A 7 -52.69 -23.37 -57.02
N VAL A 8 -51.83 -23.80 -57.97
CA VAL A 8 -50.94 -24.98 -58.25
C VAL A 8 -49.82 -24.50 -59.25
N ASP A 9 -48.61 -25.06 -59.51
CA ASP A 9 -47.80 -26.20 -59.02
C ASP A 9 -46.27 -26.02 -59.38
N VAL A 10 -45.43 -27.01 -59.07
CA VAL A 10 -44.25 -27.59 -59.82
C VAL A 10 -43.69 -26.82 -61.05
N ASP A 11 -42.37 -26.59 -61.22
CA ASP A 11 -41.33 -27.64 -61.45
C ASP A 11 -39.86 -27.19 -61.20
N GLY A 12 -38.91 -28.16 -61.25
CA GLY A 12 -37.45 -27.96 -61.40
C GLY A 12 -36.95 -28.57 -62.72
N PRO A 13 -35.74 -29.17 -62.82
CA PRO A 13 -34.54 -29.05 -61.97
C PRO A 13 -33.26 -28.72 -62.80
N THR A 14 -32.08 -28.57 -62.17
CA THR A 14 -30.76 -28.99 -62.76
C THR A 14 -29.65 -29.00 -61.70
N SER A 15 -28.42 -29.46 -62.03
CA SER A 15 -27.44 -29.94 -61.03
C SER A 15 -25.96 -29.67 -61.37
N ARG A 16 -25.10 -29.69 -60.31
CA ARG A 16 -23.61 -29.60 -60.30
C ARG A 16 -23.05 -28.21 -60.64
N ARG A 17 -21.96 -27.72 -60.02
CA ARG A 17 -20.88 -28.35 -59.23
C ARG A 17 -20.64 -27.64 -57.88
N GLY A 18 -19.95 -28.29 -56.94
CA GLY A 18 -19.51 -27.69 -55.68
C GLY A 18 -18.07 -27.18 -55.69
N SER A 19 -17.70 -26.46 -54.64
CA SER A 19 -16.32 -26.17 -54.24
C SER A 19 -16.22 -26.16 -52.70
N TYR A 20 -15.09 -26.59 -52.14
CA TYR A 20 -14.87 -26.57 -50.70
C TYR A 20 -14.56 -25.13 -50.25
N SER A 21 -15.11 -24.74 -49.10
CA SER A 21 -14.49 -23.71 -48.27
C SER A 21 -14.66 -24.08 -46.79
N VAL A 22 -13.61 -23.83 -46.02
CA VAL A 22 -13.51 -24.07 -44.58
C VAL A 22 -13.57 -22.70 -43.89
N TYR A 23 -14.23 -22.59 -42.73
CA TYR A 23 -13.67 -21.99 -41.50
C TYR A 23 -14.72 -21.68 -40.42
N SER A 24 -14.31 -21.92 -39.18
CA SER A 24 -14.71 -21.21 -37.94
C SER A 24 -16.18 -21.11 -37.57
N GLU A 25 -16.61 -22.00 -36.68
CA GLU A 25 -17.64 -21.66 -35.69
C GLU A 25 -17.18 -20.47 -34.83
N HIS A 26 -18.07 -19.51 -34.57
CA HIS A 26 -17.86 -18.46 -33.57
C HIS A 26 -19.02 -18.44 -32.56
N PRO A 27 -18.75 -18.55 -31.25
CA PRO A 27 -19.80 -18.71 -30.24
C PRO A 27 -20.55 -17.40 -30.00
N VAL A 28 -21.88 -17.43 -30.13
CA VAL A 28 -22.75 -16.29 -29.89
C VAL A 28 -22.68 -15.87 -28.41
N PRO A 29 -22.26 -14.64 -28.07
CA PRO A 29 -22.15 -14.22 -26.67
C PRO A 29 -23.52 -14.13 -26.00
N ARG A 30 -23.75 -14.92 -24.95
CA ARG A 30 -24.92 -14.76 -24.07
C ARG A 30 -24.90 -13.38 -23.41
N ILE A 31 -25.77 -12.48 -23.87
CA ILE A 31 -25.96 -11.15 -23.26
C ILE A 31 -26.54 -11.32 -21.84
N SER A 32 -25.65 -11.39 -20.85
CA SER A 32 -26.04 -11.28 -19.45
C SER A 32 -26.58 -9.88 -19.19
N ARG A 33 -27.90 -9.76 -18.95
CA ARG A 33 -28.57 -8.48 -18.63
C ARG A 33 -28.19 -7.98 -17.22
N ARG A 34 -26.91 -7.69 -17.00
CA ARG A 34 -26.42 -7.05 -15.77
C ARG A 34 -26.66 -5.56 -15.88
N SER A 35 -27.80 -5.09 -15.37
CA SER A 35 -28.24 -3.69 -15.36
C SER A 35 -27.25 -2.79 -14.60
N THR A 36 -26.19 -2.39 -15.30
CA THR A 36 -25.16 -1.49 -14.81
C THR A 36 -25.58 -0.06 -15.15
N MET A 37 -26.12 0.65 -14.17
CA MET A 37 -26.30 2.10 -14.27
C MET A 37 -24.90 2.75 -14.30
N SER A 38 -24.41 2.95 -15.52
CA SER A 38 -23.13 3.56 -15.89
C SER A 38 -23.38 4.37 -17.15
N GLY A 39 -23.17 5.68 -17.07
CA GLY A 39 -23.63 6.63 -18.08
C GLY A 39 -23.92 7.96 -17.39
N ASP A 40 -22.86 8.67 -17.02
CA ASP A 40 -22.92 9.88 -16.19
C ASP A 40 -23.30 11.12 -17.03
N VAL A 41 -24.42 11.02 -17.75
CA VAL A 41 -25.11 12.13 -18.43
C VAL A 41 -26.55 12.13 -17.94
N ILE A 42 -26.96 13.23 -17.29
CA ILE A 42 -28.32 13.40 -16.80
C ILE A 42 -29.26 13.60 -18.00
N ASN A 43 -29.91 12.53 -18.45
CA ASN A 43 -30.97 12.65 -19.45
C ASN A 43 -32.14 13.46 -18.84
N PRO A 44 -32.50 14.63 -19.41
CA PRO A 44 -33.48 15.53 -18.80
C PRO A 44 -34.89 14.94 -18.70
N ALA A 45 -35.25 13.97 -19.55
CA ALA A 45 -36.53 13.27 -19.46
C ALA A 45 -36.66 12.40 -18.17
N ASN A 46 -35.54 12.09 -17.50
CA ASN A 46 -35.54 11.39 -16.21
C ASN A 46 -35.70 12.36 -15.02
N LEU A 47 -35.66 13.68 -15.22
CA LEU A 47 -35.82 14.65 -14.14
C LEU A 47 -37.24 14.65 -13.57
N VAL A 48 -37.31 14.90 -12.27
CA VAL A 48 -38.53 15.15 -11.49
C VAL A 48 -38.76 16.67 -11.47
N SER A 49 -40.00 17.14 -11.52
CA SER A 49 -40.32 18.57 -11.42
C SER A 49 -39.96 19.13 -10.04
N PRO A 50 -39.76 20.45 -9.86
CA PRO A 50 -39.38 21.03 -8.58
C PRO A 50 -40.35 20.71 -7.43
N GLU A 51 -41.65 20.71 -7.73
CA GLU A 51 -42.74 20.49 -6.79
C GLU A 51 -42.77 19.03 -6.34
N LEU A 52 -42.73 18.11 -7.31
CA LEU A 52 -42.70 16.67 -7.07
C LEU A 52 -41.38 16.25 -6.38
N LYS A 53 -40.26 16.91 -6.70
CA LYS A 53 -38.98 16.75 -5.99
C LYS A 53 -39.09 17.17 -4.52
N GLN A 54 -39.80 18.27 -4.22
CA GLN A 54 -40.03 18.70 -2.84
C GLN A 54 -40.95 17.73 -2.07
N GLN A 55 -41.96 17.16 -2.72
CA GLN A 55 -42.79 16.11 -2.13
C GLN A 55 -41.97 14.84 -1.84
N MET A 56 -41.19 14.36 -2.82
CA MET A 56 -40.28 13.22 -2.66
C MET A 56 -39.23 13.47 -1.56
N ALA A 57 -38.77 14.71 -1.35
CA ALA A 57 -37.83 15.05 -0.29
C ALA A 57 -38.44 14.85 1.11
N LYS A 58 -39.68 15.29 1.33
CA LYS A 58 -40.41 15.08 2.60
C LYS A 58 -40.57 13.58 2.92
N VAL A 59 -40.96 12.79 1.92
CA VAL A 59 -41.08 11.32 2.07
C VAL A 59 -39.71 10.67 2.27
N PHE A 60 -38.66 11.17 1.62
CA PHE A 60 -37.29 10.65 1.76
C PHE A 60 -36.72 10.90 3.16
N ASP A 61 -36.88 12.10 3.71
CA ASP A 61 -36.42 12.40 5.07
C ASP A 61 -37.19 11.57 6.10
N ALA A 62 -38.51 11.41 5.95
CA ALA A 62 -39.32 10.51 6.80
C ALA A 62 -38.86 9.04 6.70
N TYR A 63 -38.62 8.54 5.49
CA TYR A 63 -38.08 7.20 5.23
C TYR A 63 -36.70 7.01 5.90
N LEU A 64 -35.81 8.02 5.82
CA LEU A 64 -34.51 7.99 6.50
C LEU A 64 -34.66 7.96 8.03
N GLN A 65 -35.54 8.77 8.62
CA GLN A 65 -35.81 8.72 10.07
C GLN A 65 -36.28 7.32 10.49
N ARG A 66 -37.20 6.73 9.69
CA ARG A 66 -37.79 5.42 9.94
C ARG A 66 -36.76 4.29 9.89
N ILE A 67 -35.92 4.23 8.85
CA ILE A 67 -34.91 3.16 8.72
C ILE A 67 -33.73 3.37 9.67
N CYS A 68 -33.21 4.59 9.87
CA CYS A 68 -32.09 4.78 10.79
C CYS A 68 -32.47 4.48 12.26
N SER A 69 -33.76 4.59 12.60
CA SER A 69 -34.31 4.17 13.89
C SER A 69 -34.64 2.67 13.99
N ASN A 70 -34.68 1.93 12.87
CA ASN A 70 -34.94 0.49 12.84
C ASN A 70 -33.88 -0.24 11.99
N LEU A 71 -32.82 -0.71 12.65
CA LEU A 71 -31.68 -1.36 12.01
C LEU A 71 -32.04 -2.71 11.36
N GLU A 72 -33.14 -3.34 11.78
CA GLU A 72 -33.66 -4.59 11.21
C GLU A 72 -34.71 -4.36 10.11
N ALA A 73 -34.92 -3.12 9.64
CA ALA A 73 -35.85 -2.82 8.57
C ALA A 73 -35.53 -3.59 7.27
N THR A 74 -36.56 -4.21 6.68
CA THR A 74 -36.53 -4.89 5.38
C THR A 74 -37.35 -4.13 4.33
N ASP A 75 -37.18 -4.48 3.06
CA ASP A 75 -38.18 -4.19 2.02
C ASP A 75 -39.34 -5.22 2.08
N ALA A 76 -40.36 -5.05 1.23
CA ALA A 76 -41.51 -5.96 1.14
C ALA A 76 -41.16 -7.40 0.66
N LYS A 77 -39.89 -7.69 0.35
CA LYS A 77 -39.37 -9.03 -0.02
C LYS A 77 -38.60 -9.69 1.13
N GLY A 78 -38.49 -9.02 2.28
CA GLY A 78 -37.72 -9.48 3.43
C GLY A 78 -36.20 -9.23 3.30
N GLU A 79 -35.75 -8.49 2.29
CA GLU A 79 -34.34 -8.14 2.16
C GLU A 79 -33.99 -6.99 3.11
N ALA A 80 -33.10 -7.24 4.07
CA ALA A 80 -32.65 -6.24 5.04
C ALA A 80 -32.03 -5.01 4.34
N ILE A 81 -32.63 -3.84 4.56
CA ILE A 81 -32.21 -2.56 3.99
C ILE A 81 -30.78 -2.21 4.44
N HIS A 82 -30.44 -2.53 5.69
CA HIS A 82 -29.10 -2.36 6.24
C HIS A 82 -28.12 -3.45 5.77
N GLN A 83 -26.89 -3.03 5.47
CA GLN A 83 -25.77 -3.93 5.33
C GLN A 83 -25.21 -4.29 6.71
N THR A 84 -25.82 -5.29 7.33
CA THR A 84 -25.48 -5.96 8.61
C THR A 84 -24.26 -5.37 9.32
N LEU A 85 -24.52 -4.46 10.26
CA LEU A 85 -23.51 -3.91 11.16
C LEU A 85 -23.04 -5.00 12.14
N MET A 86 -21.86 -4.81 12.72
CA MET A 86 -21.43 -5.64 13.87
C MET A 86 -22.10 -5.07 15.13
N PRO A 87 -22.56 -5.89 16.10
CA PRO A 87 -23.20 -5.38 17.32
C PRO A 87 -22.36 -4.33 18.07
N LYS A 88 -21.04 -4.51 18.14
CA LYS A 88 -20.08 -3.55 18.72
C LYS A 88 -20.00 -2.20 17.98
N LYS A 89 -20.55 -2.09 16.77
CA LYS A 89 -20.75 -0.83 16.04
C LYS A 89 -22.14 -0.24 16.20
N MET A 90 -23.14 -1.04 16.57
CA MET A 90 -24.51 -0.58 16.80
C MET A 90 -24.59 0.15 18.15
N ALA A 91 -24.10 -0.45 19.24
CA ALA A 91 -24.03 0.22 20.56
C ALA A 91 -23.29 1.57 20.49
N LYS A 92 -22.12 1.59 19.83
CA LYS A 92 -21.33 2.82 19.58
C LYS A 92 -21.96 3.83 18.60
N MET A 93 -23.16 3.58 18.10
CA MET A 93 -23.91 4.49 17.26
C MET A 93 -24.96 5.26 18.08
N ASP A 94 -25.64 4.58 19.01
CA ASP A 94 -26.54 5.22 19.99
C ASP A 94 -25.80 6.10 21.00
N GLU A 95 -24.57 5.71 21.38
CA GLU A 95 -23.68 6.49 22.27
C GLU A 95 -23.08 7.76 21.62
N SER A 96 -23.27 7.98 20.31
CA SER A 96 -22.45 8.92 19.53
C SER A 96 -23.17 10.21 19.13
N LEU A 97 -22.76 11.33 19.75
CA LEU A 97 -23.16 12.70 19.34
C LEU A 97 -22.52 13.17 18.03
N ASP A 98 -21.51 12.45 17.53
CA ASP A 98 -20.82 12.67 16.26
C ASP A 98 -21.39 11.76 15.14
N PHE A 99 -21.31 12.21 13.90
CA PHE A 99 -21.90 11.56 12.72
C PHE A 99 -21.28 10.18 12.45
N ARG A 100 -22.13 9.20 12.15
CA ARG A 100 -21.77 7.81 11.88
C ARG A 100 -22.28 7.36 10.50
N PRO A 101 -21.49 6.58 9.73
CA PRO A 101 -21.90 6.08 8.43
C PRO A 101 -22.80 4.85 8.54
N PHE A 102 -24.09 5.04 8.29
CA PHE A 102 -25.00 3.95 7.94
C PHE A 102 -24.56 3.33 6.60
N LYS A 103 -24.84 2.03 6.41
CA LYS A 103 -24.51 1.29 5.18
C LYS A 103 -25.76 0.60 4.66
N PHE A 104 -26.18 0.95 3.44
CA PHE A 104 -27.43 0.47 2.85
C PHE A 104 -27.22 -0.45 1.64
N ARG A 105 -28.02 -1.51 1.55
CA ARG A 105 -28.13 -2.35 0.36
C ARG A 105 -28.94 -1.57 -0.68
N ILE A 106 -28.31 -1.17 -1.79
CA ILE A 106 -28.91 -0.25 -2.77
C ILE A 106 -30.27 -0.75 -3.29
N ALA A 107 -30.42 -2.05 -3.53
CA ALA A 107 -31.67 -2.64 -4.02
C ALA A 107 -32.81 -2.54 -3.00
N ALA A 108 -32.63 -3.07 -1.79
CA ALA A 108 -33.65 -3.05 -0.73
C ALA A 108 -34.01 -1.63 -0.28
N PHE A 109 -33.03 -0.73 -0.18
CA PHE A 109 -33.27 0.70 0.07
C PHE A 109 -34.13 1.34 -1.04
N THR A 110 -33.84 1.02 -2.30
CA THR A 110 -34.64 1.54 -3.43
C THR A 110 -36.06 0.98 -3.42
N ASN A 111 -36.24 -0.30 -3.08
CA ASN A 111 -37.56 -0.93 -2.95
C ASN A 111 -38.37 -0.28 -1.83
N GLY A 112 -37.82 -0.23 -0.60
CA GLY A 112 -38.48 0.37 0.55
C GLY A 112 -38.84 1.85 0.37
N PHE A 113 -38.04 2.62 -0.38
CA PHE A 113 -38.41 4.01 -0.71
C PHE A 113 -39.53 4.11 -1.75
N MET A 114 -39.61 3.20 -2.73
CA MET A 114 -40.74 3.11 -3.65
C MET A 114 -42.03 2.66 -2.92
N GLU A 115 -41.89 1.80 -1.91
CA GLU A 115 -42.98 1.39 -1.02
C GLU A 115 -43.49 2.58 -0.16
N GLU A 116 -42.59 3.41 0.40
CA GLU A 116 -42.96 4.62 1.15
C GLU A 116 -43.69 5.64 0.26
N LEU A 117 -43.18 5.87 -0.96
CA LEU A 117 -43.82 6.77 -1.93
C LEU A 117 -45.23 6.31 -2.31
N ALA A 118 -45.44 5.00 -2.51
CA ALA A 118 -46.77 4.45 -2.78
C ALA A 118 -47.75 4.67 -1.61
N GLN A 119 -47.28 4.55 -0.36
CA GLN A 119 -48.10 4.86 0.83
C GLN A 119 -48.51 6.34 0.91
N HIS A 120 -47.69 7.24 0.36
CA HIS A 120 -47.99 8.67 0.24
C HIS A 120 -48.73 9.06 -1.06
N HIS A 121 -49.34 8.09 -1.76
CA HIS A 121 -50.04 8.29 -3.05
C HIS A 121 -49.14 8.82 -4.18
N LEU A 122 -47.82 8.58 -4.10
CA LEU A 122 -46.82 8.88 -5.13
C LEU A 122 -46.31 7.59 -5.79
N GLY A 123 -47.24 6.72 -6.19
CA GLY A 123 -46.98 5.40 -6.76
C GLY A 123 -46.35 5.43 -8.16
N GLU A 124 -46.19 4.25 -8.78
CA GLU A 124 -45.59 4.13 -10.12
C GLU A 124 -46.43 4.78 -11.23
N ASP A 125 -47.73 4.95 -10.99
CA ASP A 125 -48.69 5.72 -11.77
C ASP A 125 -48.40 7.24 -11.79
N VAL A 126 -47.90 7.79 -10.67
CA VAL A 126 -47.51 9.21 -10.54
C VAL A 126 -46.04 9.42 -10.87
N ILE A 127 -45.15 8.54 -10.36
CA ILE A 127 -43.70 8.64 -10.50
C ILE A 127 -43.14 7.31 -11.05
N PRO A 128 -42.92 7.18 -12.37
CA PRO A 128 -42.34 5.98 -12.95
C PRO A 128 -41.02 5.60 -12.27
N GLN A 129 -40.81 4.31 -11.95
CA GLN A 129 -39.65 3.86 -11.15
C GLN A 129 -38.28 4.36 -11.66
N LYS A 130 -38.15 4.59 -12.97
CA LYS A 130 -36.96 5.16 -13.60
C LYS A 130 -36.63 6.56 -13.06
N LYS A 131 -37.65 7.41 -12.86
CA LYS A 131 -37.50 8.74 -12.24
C LYS A 131 -37.17 8.62 -10.75
N ILE A 132 -37.77 7.69 -10.00
CA ILE A 132 -37.42 7.47 -8.59
C ILE A 132 -35.94 7.06 -8.45
N LYS A 133 -35.47 6.14 -9.31
CA LYS A 133 -34.07 5.69 -9.35
C LYS A 133 -33.12 6.83 -9.77
N ALA A 134 -33.52 7.70 -10.69
CA ALA A 134 -32.74 8.88 -11.09
C ALA A 134 -32.71 9.98 -10.01
N TYR A 135 -33.83 10.24 -9.33
CA TYR A 135 -33.94 11.12 -8.16
C TYR A 135 -32.99 10.65 -7.06
N LEU A 136 -33.07 9.38 -6.67
CA LEU A 136 -32.16 8.79 -5.69
C LEU A 136 -30.70 8.96 -6.14
N TRP A 137 -30.36 8.60 -7.38
CA TRP A 137 -28.97 8.57 -7.86
C TRP A 137 -28.33 9.96 -8.05
N HIS A 138 -29.03 10.92 -8.66
CA HIS A 138 -28.47 12.21 -9.04
C HIS A 138 -28.88 13.39 -8.13
N GLN A 139 -30.00 13.29 -7.40
CA GLN A 139 -30.59 14.46 -6.71
C GLN A 139 -30.52 14.41 -5.18
N GLN A 140 -30.02 13.32 -4.57
CA GLN A 140 -29.96 13.16 -3.11
C GLN A 140 -28.59 13.49 -2.51
N PRO A 141 -28.43 14.63 -1.80
CA PRO A 141 -27.15 15.03 -1.21
C PRO A 141 -26.75 14.17 0.00
N TYR A 142 -27.72 13.57 0.69
CA TYR A 142 -27.50 12.72 1.87
C TYR A 142 -26.94 11.33 1.56
N ILE A 143 -26.75 10.97 0.28
CA ILE A 143 -26.28 9.64 -0.13
C ILE A 143 -24.89 9.75 -0.76
N SER A 144 -23.89 9.11 -0.15
CA SER A 144 -22.56 8.92 -0.72
C SER A 144 -22.45 7.57 -1.44
N ARG A 145 -21.93 7.63 -2.67
CA ARG A 145 -21.86 6.55 -3.66
C ARG A 145 -20.43 6.13 -3.93
N PHE A 146 -19.48 7.04 -3.75
CA PHE A 146 -18.06 6.83 -4.01
C PHE A 146 -17.24 7.01 -2.72
N ASN A 147 -16.23 6.15 -2.52
CA ASN A 147 -15.27 6.31 -1.44
C ASN A 147 -14.23 7.40 -1.78
N GLU A 148 -13.32 7.71 -0.85
CA GLU A 148 -12.29 8.74 -1.04
C GLU A 148 -11.26 8.43 -2.16
N ASP A 149 -11.21 7.20 -2.69
CA ASP A 149 -10.48 6.89 -3.94
C ASP A 149 -11.22 7.37 -5.21
N GLY A 150 -12.49 7.76 -5.10
CA GLY A 150 -13.41 7.97 -6.22
C GLY A 150 -13.93 6.67 -6.85
N LYS A 151 -13.99 5.55 -6.10
CA LYS A 151 -14.51 4.24 -6.56
C LYS A 151 -15.89 3.98 -5.96
N LYS A 152 -16.81 3.34 -6.71
CA LYS A 152 -18.15 2.99 -6.22
C LYS A 152 -18.05 2.17 -4.91
N SER A 153 -18.65 2.68 -3.85
CA SER A 153 -18.57 2.17 -2.48
C SER A 153 -19.00 0.71 -2.38
N LYS A 154 -18.23 -0.11 -1.66
CA LYS A 154 -18.48 -1.54 -1.49
C LYS A 154 -18.41 -2.01 -0.04
N SER A 155 -19.13 -3.09 0.26
CA SER A 155 -19.06 -3.86 1.49
C SER A 155 -19.29 -5.35 1.17
N LYS A 156 -18.46 -6.24 1.70
CA LYS A 156 -18.52 -7.70 1.40
C LYS A 156 -18.65 -8.02 -0.12
N GLY A 157 -17.96 -7.25 -0.97
CA GLY A 157 -18.00 -7.36 -2.43
C GLY A 157 -19.13 -6.61 -3.14
N ASN A 158 -20.28 -6.42 -2.48
CA ASN A 158 -21.47 -5.75 -3.02
C ASN A 158 -21.35 -4.22 -2.96
N HIS A 159 -21.99 -3.51 -3.90
CA HIS A 159 -22.11 -2.05 -3.84
C HIS A 159 -23.07 -1.63 -2.73
N VAL A 160 -22.70 -0.59 -1.99
CA VAL A 160 -23.50 -0.02 -0.89
C VAL A 160 -23.54 1.50 -0.98
N TRP A 161 -24.60 2.08 -0.45
CA TRP A 161 -24.68 3.52 -0.19
C TRP A 161 -24.29 3.83 1.26
N HIS A 162 -23.66 4.98 1.46
CA HIS A 162 -23.39 5.55 2.79
C HIS A 162 -24.29 6.75 3.03
N ILE A 163 -24.83 6.86 4.24
CA ILE A 163 -25.52 8.06 4.74
C ILE A 163 -24.89 8.36 6.10
N PHE A 164 -24.49 9.62 6.33
CA PHE A 164 -23.94 10.03 7.62
C PHE A 164 -25.06 10.63 8.46
N ALA A 165 -25.32 10.03 9.61
CA ALA A 165 -26.33 10.49 10.55
C ALA A 165 -25.78 10.53 11.98
N ARG A 166 -26.33 11.41 12.81
CA ARG A 166 -26.14 11.39 14.27
C ARG A 166 -27.51 11.44 14.95
N LYS A 167 -27.63 10.89 16.15
CA LYS A 167 -28.85 11.03 16.95
C LYS A 167 -28.94 12.47 17.48
N GLU A 168 -30.14 13.04 17.55
CA GLU A 168 -30.33 14.33 18.21
C GLU A 168 -30.13 14.19 19.74
N PRO A 169 -29.61 15.21 20.46
CA PRO A 169 -29.37 15.13 21.91
C PRO A 169 -30.63 14.93 22.77
N ASN A 170 -31.79 15.28 22.22
CA ASN A 170 -33.13 15.07 22.80
C ASN A 170 -33.67 13.64 22.56
N GLY A 171 -33.00 12.82 21.73
CA GLY A 171 -33.43 11.49 21.33
C GLY A 171 -34.58 11.43 20.30
N THR A 172 -35.11 12.56 19.79
CA THR A 172 -36.34 12.56 18.98
C THR A 172 -36.16 12.13 17.53
N GLY A 173 -34.92 12.08 17.02
CA GLY A 173 -34.65 11.64 15.66
C GLY A 173 -33.17 11.67 15.30
N TRP A 174 -32.91 11.65 13.99
CA TRP A 174 -31.58 11.69 13.39
C TRP A 174 -31.36 12.99 12.62
N VAL A 175 -30.17 13.58 12.77
CA VAL A 175 -29.69 14.64 11.88
C VAL A 175 -28.86 13.99 10.77
N PHE A 176 -29.23 14.22 9.51
CA PHE A 176 -28.49 13.74 8.34
C PHE A 176 -27.48 14.80 7.87
N ARG A 177 -26.28 14.35 7.49
CA ARG A 177 -25.26 15.24 6.90
C ARG A 177 -25.35 15.18 5.38
N ALA A 178 -25.59 16.33 4.75
CA ALA A 178 -25.37 16.46 3.32
C ALA A 178 -23.89 16.16 3.00
N PHE A 179 -23.63 15.41 1.93
CA PHE A 179 -22.26 15.19 1.50
C PHE A 179 -21.83 16.28 0.53
N GLU A 180 -20.83 17.05 0.96
CA GLU A 180 -20.13 18.01 0.12
C GLU A 180 -18.89 17.37 -0.54
N ARG A 181 -18.54 17.90 -1.71
CA ARG A 181 -17.26 17.64 -2.36
C ARG A 181 -16.16 18.27 -1.50
N LYS A 182 -15.01 17.59 -1.34
CA LYS A 182 -13.88 18.09 -0.54
C LYS A 182 -12.53 17.70 -1.14
N ILE A 183 -11.48 18.40 -0.73
CA ILE A 183 -10.11 18.02 -1.03
C ILE A 183 -9.66 16.90 -0.08
N VAL A 184 -8.96 15.89 -0.61
CA VAL A 184 -8.49 14.70 0.12
C VAL A 184 -7.08 14.28 -0.34
N GLY A 185 -6.46 13.43 0.49
CA GLY A 185 -5.07 13.02 0.37
C GLY A 185 -4.21 13.93 1.24
N ASN A 186 -3.57 13.38 2.27
CA ASN A 186 -2.83 14.20 3.24
C ASN A 186 -1.46 14.60 2.68
N PRO A 187 -1.06 15.88 2.77
CA PRO A 187 0.31 16.30 2.48
C PRO A 187 1.29 15.71 3.49
N ALA A 188 2.58 15.66 3.14
CA ALA A 188 3.63 15.32 4.08
C ALA A 188 3.85 16.52 5.03
N PRO A 189 3.65 16.38 6.35
CA PRO A 189 3.60 17.53 7.27
C PRO A 189 4.98 18.16 7.56
N ILE A 190 6.06 17.58 7.04
CA ILE A 190 7.43 18.08 7.17
C ILE A 190 8.07 18.08 5.77
N ALA A 191 8.67 19.19 5.38
CA ALA A 191 9.61 19.31 4.28
C ALA A 191 11.03 19.45 4.85
N TYR A 192 12.00 18.72 4.29
CA TYR A 192 13.39 18.78 4.74
C TYR A 192 14.23 19.61 3.77
N VAL A 193 15.04 20.53 4.30
CA VAL A 193 15.95 21.37 3.52
C VAL A 193 16.82 20.52 2.59
N GLY A 194 16.82 20.85 1.29
CA GLY A 194 17.56 20.14 0.25
C GLY A 194 16.91 18.83 -0.25
N LEU A 195 15.78 18.39 0.31
CA LEU A 195 15.03 17.23 -0.21
C LEU A 195 13.78 17.65 -0.98
N LYS A 196 13.44 16.87 -2.01
CA LYS A 196 12.21 17.03 -2.79
C LYS A 196 10.98 16.68 -1.96
N TRP A 197 10.18 17.70 -1.64
CA TRP A 197 8.82 17.56 -1.14
C TRP A 197 7.84 17.52 -2.33
N ALA A 198 6.84 16.65 -2.26
CA ALA A 198 5.81 16.56 -3.29
C ALA A 198 4.50 16.02 -2.73
N TRP A 199 3.38 16.58 -3.17
CA TRP A 199 2.04 16.14 -2.83
C TRP A 199 1.07 16.33 -4.01
N GLN A 200 0.22 15.33 -4.24
CA GLN A 200 -0.87 15.40 -5.20
C GLN A 200 -2.20 15.43 -4.43
N PRO A 201 -2.86 16.59 -4.28
CA PRO A 201 -4.22 16.63 -3.75
C PRO A 201 -5.19 15.92 -4.69
N ARG A 202 -6.35 15.57 -4.17
CA ARG A 202 -7.41 14.89 -4.93
C ARG A 202 -8.75 15.46 -4.52
N ILE A 203 -9.69 15.46 -5.45
CA ILE A 203 -11.09 15.75 -5.11
C ILE A 203 -11.80 14.44 -4.79
N TRP A 204 -12.45 14.41 -3.63
CA TRP A 204 -13.52 13.46 -3.37
C TRP A 204 -14.86 14.11 -3.67
N ASP A 205 -15.63 13.46 -4.53
CA ASP A 205 -17.04 13.77 -4.74
C ASP A 205 -17.89 12.57 -4.27
N PRO A 206 -18.95 12.79 -3.49
CA PRO A 206 -19.81 11.72 -3.00
C PRO A 206 -20.72 11.13 -4.10
N GLN A 207 -21.02 11.89 -5.16
CA GLN A 207 -21.92 11.53 -6.26
C GLN A 207 -21.21 11.06 -7.52
N MET A 208 -19.94 11.44 -7.72
CA MET A 208 -19.22 11.27 -8.98
C MET A 208 -17.89 10.51 -8.83
N SER A 209 -17.45 9.86 -9.92
CA SER A 209 -16.15 9.18 -9.95
C SER A 209 -15.00 10.18 -10.00
N ARG A 210 -13.81 9.85 -9.45
CA ARG A 210 -12.63 10.72 -9.57
C ARG A 210 -12.22 10.99 -11.02
N GLN A 211 -12.50 10.07 -11.94
CA GLN A 211 -12.09 10.19 -13.35
C GLN A 211 -12.97 11.15 -14.17
N SER A 212 -14.13 11.54 -13.66
CA SER A 212 -15.06 12.47 -14.33
C SER A 212 -15.08 13.88 -13.70
N ILE A 213 -14.21 14.16 -12.73
CA ILE A 213 -14.04 15.50 -12.15
C ILE A 213 -12.89 16.20 -12.87
N ALA A 214 -13.19 17.23 -13.66
CA ALA A 214 -12.19 18.17 -14.13
C ALA A 214 -11.94 19.23 -13.04
N VAL A 215 -10.70 19.35 -12.58
CA VAL A 215 -10.29 20.30 -11.54
C VAL A 215 -9.06 21.07 -12.01
N VAL A 216 -9.00 22.36 -11.70
CA VAL A 216 -7.80 23.20 -11.84
C VAL A 216 -7.40 23.67 -10.44
N TRP A 217 -6.16 23.35 -10.07
CA TRP A 217 -5.55 23.69 -8.78
C TRP A 217 -4.85 25.04 -8.85
N SER A 218 -4.96 25.82 -7.78
CA SER A 218 -4.21 27.06 -7.60
C SER A 218 -3.91 27.29 -6.12
N SER A 219 -3.02 28.25 -5.85
CA SER A 219 -2.71 28.75 -4.51
C SER A 219 -2.46 30.25 -4.61
N PRO A 220 -3.10 31.10 -3.79
CA PRO A 220 -2.95 32.55 -3.88
C PRO A 220 -1.58 33.04 -3.40
N ALA A 221 -0.96 32.31 -2.47
CA ALA A 221 0.41 32.50 -2.03
C ALA A 221 1.08 31.13 -1.86
N LEU A 222 2.29 30.97 -2.42
CA LEU A 222 3.19 29.85 -2.18
C LEU A 222 4.56 30.39 -1.76
N PRO A 223 5.31 29.69 -0.90
CA PRO A 223 6.69 30.04 -0.63
C PRO A 223 7.54 29.80 -1.90
N PRO A 224 8.64 30.56 -2.13
CA PRO A 224 9.36 30.53 -3.42
C PRO A 224 9.92 29.15 -3.83
N TRP A 225 10.12 28.25 -2.87
CA TRP A 225 10.61 26.90 -3.10
C TRP A 225 9.55 25.89 -3.59
N LEU A 226 8.26 26.28 -3.63
CA LEU A 226 7.12 25.39 -3.87
C LEU A 226 6.25 25.88 -5.03
N SER A 227 5.89 24.98 -5.94
CA SER A 227 5.15 25.33 -7.17
C SER A 227 4.18 24.25 -7.65
N TRP A 228 3.16 24.64 -8.41
CA TRP A 228 2.25 23.73 -9.09
C TRP A 228 2.84 23.25 -10.43
N HIS A 229 2.97 21.95 -10.60
CA HIS A 229 3.32 21.31 -11.87
C HIS A 229 2.22 20.30 -12.25
N LYS A 230 1.25 20.76 -13.06
CA LYS A 230 -0.03 20.06 -13.30
C LYS A 230 -0.74 19.85 -11.96
N ASP A 231 -1.22 18.64 -11.65
CA ASP A 231 -1.89 18.31 -10.37
C ASP A 231 -0.93 18.07 -9.19
N LEU A 232 0.38 18.33 -9.34
CA LEU A 232 1.39 18.05 -8.32
C LEU A 232 1.93 19.36 -7.73
N LEU A 233 1.77 19.55 -6.42
CA LEU A 233 2.47 20.59 -5.67
C LEU A 233 3.86 20.04 -5.31
N ILE A 234 4.92 20.69 -5.78
CA ILE A 234 6.29 20.16 -5.77
C ILE A 234 7.31 21.25 -5.45
N GLY A 235 8.31 20.93 -4.63
CA GLY A 235 9.33 21.88 -4.20
C GLY A 235 10.55 21.26 -3.53
N VAL A 236 11.57 22.09 -3.30
CA VAL A 236 12.79 21.75 -2.55
C VAL A 236 13.14 22.96 -1.68
N PRO A 237 12.84 22.97 -0.37
CA PRO A 237 13.18 24.12 0.48
C PRO A 237 14.70 24.27 0.59
N GLY A 238 15.18 25.51 0.44
CA GLY A 238 16.57 25.88 0.63
C GLY A 238 16.92 26.18 2.09
N PRO A 239 18.20 26.42 2.41
CA PRO A 239 18.64 26.73 3.78
C PRO A 239 18.05 28.02 4.37
N GLY A 240 17.57 28.94 3.52
CA GLY A 240 16.88 30.17 3.94
C GLY A 240 15.37 30.00 4.18
N ASP A 241 14.77 28.88 3.75
CA ASP A 241 13.34 28.61 3.83
C ASP A 241 12.93 27.88 5.12
N ALA A 242 13.82 27.81 6.12
CA ALA A 242 13.68 27.05 7.37
C ALA A 242 12.72 27.71 8.39
N THR A 243 11.52 28.05 7.92
CA THR A 243 10.38 28.54 8.69
C THR A 243 9.13 27.79 8.24
N ASP A 244 8.30 27.37 9.18
CA ASP A 244 7.09 26.60 8.90
C ASP A 244 6.06 27.44 8.13
N VAL A 245 5.34 26.81 7.19
CA VAL A 245 4.46 27.51 6.23
C VAL A 245 3.04 26.93 6.25
N ASP A 246 2.06 27.81 6.40
CA ASP A 246 0.66 27.50 6.10
C ASP A 246 0.38 27.73 4.61
N ILE A 247 -0.08 26.69 3.92
CA ILE A 247 -0.33 26.69 2.48
C ILE A 247 -1.84 26.59 2.25
N GLU A 248 -2.42 27.64 1.65
CA GLU A 248 -3.78 27.59 1.12
C GLU A 248 -3.77 27.03 -0.32
N ILE A 249 -4.70 26.13 -0.60
CA ILE A 249 -4.96 25.61 -1.95
C ILE A 249 -6.43 25.80 -2.31
N GLU A 250 -6.68 26.10 -3.57
CA GLU A 250 -8.00 26.25 -4.16
C GLU A 250 -8.19 25.28 -5.33
N ALA A 251 -9.34 24.60 -5.33
CA ALA A 251 -9.80 23.72 -6.39
C ALA A 251 -11.00 24.35 -7.11
N SER A 252 -10.77 24.77 -8.35
CA SER A 252 -11.80 25.29 -9.26
C SER A 252 -12.28 24.23 -10.26
N PHE A 253 -13.52 24.34 -10.73
CA PHE A 253 -14.17 23.34 -11.59
C PHE A 253 -14.62 23.98 -12.92
N PRO A 254 -13.73 24.14 -13.92
CA PRO A 254 -13.99 24.98 -15.10
C PRO A 254 -15.15 24.50 -16.02
N ASN A 255 -15.66 23.29 -15.78
CA ASN A 255 -16.77 22.69 -16.53
C ASN A 255 -18.06 22.56 -15.70
N GLU A 256 -18.12 23.17 -14.51
CA GLU A 256 -19.28 23.14 -13.62
C GLU A 256 -19.58 24.55 -13.08
N ASP A 257 -20.85 24.96 -13.05
CA ASP A 257 -21.29 26.19 -12.37
C ASP A 257 -21.28 26.01 -10.83
N ARG A 258 -20.08 25.82 -10.26
CA ARG A 258 -19.83 25.60 -8.83
C ARG A 258 -18.73 26.50 -8.30
N GLU A 259 -18.92 26.91 -7.06
CA GLU A 259 -17.89 27.58 -6.26
C GLU A 259 -16.65 26.70 -6.09
N SER A 260 -15.49 27.37 -6.02
CA SER A 260 -14.20 26.75 -5.76
C SER A 260 -14.09 26.27 -4.31
N ILE A 261 -13.46 25.11 -4.10
CA ILE A 261 -13.26 24.55 -2.76
C ILE A 261 -11.86 24.91 -2.28
N ARG A 262 -11.75 25.51 -1.10
CA ARG A 262 -10.46 25.84 -0.46
C ARG A 262 -10.12 24.88 0.67
N SER A 263 -8.83 24.71 0.90
CA SER A 263 -8.29 23.99 2.06
C SER A 263 -6.91 24.54 2.39
N SER A 264 -6.63 24.74 3.67
CA SER A 264 -5.29 25.10 4.15
C SER A 264 -4.67 23.95 4.92
N PHE A 265 -3.34 23.84 4.88
CA PHE A 265 -2.57 22.88 5.66
C PHE A 265 -1.19 23.43 6.02
N HIS A 266 -0.65 22.92 7.11
CA HIS A 266 0.65 23.32 7.65
C HIS A 266 1.76 22.39 7.13
N VAL A 267 2.92 22.96 6.77
CA VAL A 267 4.16 22.22 6.49
C VAL A 267 5.29 22.79 7.32
N GLN A 268 5.81 21.97 8.22
CA GLN A 268 7.02 22.27 8.98
C GLN A 268 8.23 22.23 8.05
N VAL A 269 9.15 23.19 8.10
CA VAL A 269 10.38 23.17 7.27
C VAL A 269 11.60 22.91 8.15
N ALA A 270 12.04 21.65 8.17
CA ALA A 270 13.10 21.16 9.03
C ALA A 270 14.47 21.15 8.32
N PRO A 271 15.57 21.56 8.98
CA PRO A 271 16.92 21.23 8.53
C PRO A 271 17.08 19.71 8.40
N PHE A 272 17.66 19.22 7.32
CA PHE A 272 17.78 17.77 7.10
C PHE A 272 18.80 17.14 8.07
N THR A 273 18.32 16.37 9.06
CA THR A 273 19.19 15.52 9.89
C THR A 273 19.10 14.04 9.48
N ILE A 274 20.23 13.34 9.53
CA ILE A 274 20.36 11.94 9.09
C ILE A 274 19.43 10.99 9.88
N SER A 275 19.11 11.34 11.14
CA SER A 275 18.18 10.59 11.99
C SER A 275 16.73 10.60 11.50
N GLU A 276 16.30 11.69 10.85
CA GLU A 276 14.90 11.89 10.44
C GLU A 276 14.58 11.19 9.11
N GLN A 277 15.58 10.96 8.27
CA GLN A 277 15.47 10.13 7.05
C GLN A 277 14.91 8.72 7.36
N ILE A 278 15.21 8.18 8.54
CA ILE A 278 14.76 6.86 9.04
C ILE A 278 13.33 6.90 9.63
N MET A 279 12.78 8.10 9.87
CA MET A 279 11.41 8.31 10.35
C MET A 279 10.45 8.71 9.22
N ALA A 280 10.89 9.57 8.30
CA ALA A 280 10.12 10.00 7.13
C ALA A 280 9.86 8.86 6.11
N SER A 281 10.80 7.93 5.97
CA SER A 281 10.70 6.78 5.04
C SER A 281 9.79 5.64 5.52
N LYS A 282 9.30 5.68 6.76
CA LYS A 282 8.40 4.64 7.30
C LYS A 282 6.95 4.94 6.93
N PRO A 283 6.20 4.00 6.32
CA PRO A 283 4.76 4.17 6.09
C PRO A 283 4.02 4.15 7.44
N ARG A 284 3.87 5.35 8.04
CA ARG A 284 3.29 5.56 9.37
C ARG A 284 1.79 5.28 9.33
N ARG A 285 1.43 4.02 9.57
CA ARG A 285 0.04 3.52 9.63
C ARG A 285 -0.75 4.40 10.60
N GLN A 286 -1.64 5.25 10.08
CA GLN A 286 -2.42 6.18 10.89
C GLN A 286 -3.31 5.42 11.88
N SER A 287 -2.94 5.47 13.16
CA SER A 287 -3.90 5.42 14.25
C SER A 287 -4.48 6.83 14.41
N LEU A 288 -5.74 6.94 14.85
CA LEU A 288 -6.34 8.24 15.14
C LEU A 288 -5.51 8.95 16.22
N ALA A 289 -5.04 10.17 15.91
CA ALA A 289 -4.79 11.18 16.92
C ALA A 289 -6.10 11.95 17.13
N GLY A 290 -6.47 12.17 18.39
CA GLY A 290 -7.72 12.83 18.77
C GLY A 290 -7.51 14.29 19.16
N ASP A 291 -8.64 15.01 19.22
CA ASP A 291 -8.77 16.38 19.72
C ASP A 291 -8.49 16.44 21.25
N PRO A 292 -7.96 17.56 21.80
CA PRO A 292 -7.30 17.53 23.11
C PRO A 292 -8.24 17.83 24.29
N SER A 293 -9.15 16.91 24.64
CA SER A 293 -10.01 17.09 25.83
C SER A 293 -10.51 15.80 26.51
N ASP A 294 -9.63 14.97 27.09
CA ASP A 294 -10.05 13.94 28.07
C ASP A 294 -8.90 13.44 29.00
N PRO A 295 -9.04 13.37 30.33
CA PRO A 295 -7.96 12.95 31.24
C PRO A 295 -8.06 11.50 31.79
N ARG A 296 -6.90 10.83 31.88
CA ARG A 296 -6.54 9.69 32.78
C ARG A 296 -7.07 8.26 32.49
N ARG A 297 -6.27 7.55 31.68
CA ARG A 297 -5.88 6.12 31.79
C ARG A 297 -5.75 5.56 33.23
N ILE A 298 -6.38 4.40 33.52
CA ILE A 298 -5.98 3.38 34.54
C ILE A 298 -6.21 1.94 33.97
N THR A 299 -5.57 0.90 34.56
CA THR A 299 -5.53 -0.57 34.30
C THR A 299 -6.79 -1.25 33.70
N GLY A 300 -6.75 -2.34 32.89
CA GLY A 300 -6.30 -3.73 33.18
C GLY A 300 -7.54 -4.68 33.14
N ASP A 301 -7.52 -6.01 32.93
CA ASP A 301 -6.44 -6.99 32.69
C ASP A 301 -6.99 -8.28 31.99
N THR A 302 -6.10 -9.07 31.34
CA THR A 302 -6.03 -10.50 30.90
C THR A 302 -7.27 -11.46 30.70
N VAL A 303 -7.03 -12.56 29.94
CA VAL A 303 -7.82 -13.83 29.71
C VAL A 303 -8.86 -13.87 28.57
N GLY A 304 -8.86 -14.95 27.75
CA GLY A 304 -10.06 -15.38 26.98
C GLY A 304 -9.88 -16.10 25.62
N SER A 305 -9.73 -17.43 25.64
CA SER A 305 -9.80 -18.45 24.55
C SER A 305 -10.06 -18.08 23.06
N GLN A 306 -9.25 -18.69 22.18
CA GLN A 306 -9.59 -18.91 20.76
C GLN A 306 -10.48 -20.16 20.58
N THR A 307 -11.32 -20.21 19.54
CA THR A 307 -11.93 -21.45 19.05
C THR A 307 -11.71 -21.60 17.54
N VAL A 308 -11.35 -22.81 17.12
CA VAL A 308 -10.96 -23.13 15.74
C VAL A 308 -12.16 -23.73 14.98
N ARG A 309 -12.35 -23.36 13.71
CA ARG A 309 -13.24 -24.09 12.79
C ARG A 309 -12.55 -24.34 11.44
N SER A 310 -12.55 -25.60 11.03
CA SER A 310 -11.86 -26.11 9.86
C SER A 310 -12.63 -25.87 8.56
N ALA A 311 -11.91 -25.85 7.43
CA ALA A 311 -12.46 -25.91 6.08
C ALA A 311 -11.95 -27.18 5.36
N PRO A 312 -12.68 -27.73 4.36
CA PRO A 312 -12.35 -29.01 3.74
C PRO A 312 -11.16 -28.94 2.76
N ARG A 313 -10.65 -30.13 2.41
CA ARG A 313 -9.40 -30.39 1.68
C ARG A 313 -9.73 -30.99 0.30
N GLY A 314 -9.03 -30.60 -0.78
CA GLY A 314 -9.25 -31.27 -2.07
C GLY A 314 -8.57 -30.71 -3.33
N SER A 315 -7.28 -30.94 -3.50
CA SER A 315 -6.66 -31.29 -4.80
C SER A 315 -5.16 -31.59 -4.61
N ASN A 316 -4.65 -32.67 -5.21
CA ASN A 316 -3.22 -33.00 -5.19
C ASN A 316 -2.51 -32.42 -6.42
N SER A 317 -1.28 -31.96 -6.23
CA SER A 317 -0.31 -31.67 -7.29
C SER A 317 1.11 -31.83 -6.71
N PRO A 318 2.11 -32.26 -7.49
CA PRO A 318 3.47 -32.44 -6.98
C PRO A 318 4.09 -31.08 -6.59
N PRO A 319 4.99 -31.06 -5.59
CA PRO A 319 5.60 -29.81 -5.13
C PRO A 319 6.65 -29.31 -6.15
N ALA A 320 6.27 -28.31 -6.94
CA ALA A 320 7.25 -27.43 -7.56
C ALA A 320 8.06 -26.72 -6.45
N MET A 321 9.35 -26.43 -6.71
CA MET A 321 10.11 -25.54 -5.82
C MET A 321 9.48 -24.15 -5.85
N ASN A 322 8.85 -23.75 -4.74
CA ASN A 322 8.24 -22.43 -4.62
C ASN A 322 9.34 -21.35 -4.71
N SER A 323 9.33 -20.59 -5.80
CA SER A 323 10.12 -19.37 -5.91
C SER A 323 9.71 -18.41 -4.79
N ILE A 324 10.69 -17.96 -3.99
CA ILE A 324 10.46 -17.05 -2.86
C ILE A 324 10.32 -15.63 -3.41
N ASN A 325 9.18 -15.36 -4.04
CA ASN A 325 8.88 -14.08 -4.67
C ASN A 325 8.61 -13.02 -3.60
N PHE A 326 9.62 -12.20 -3.29
CA PHE A 326 9.43 -11.01 -2.47
C PHE A 326 8.72 -9.92 -3.27
N ASP A 327 7.73 -9.26 -2.66
CA ASP A 327 7.20 -8.01 -3.17
C ASP A 327 8.24 -6.88 -3.05
N SER A 328 8.15 -5.86 -3.92
CA SER A 328 9.06 -4.70 -3.87
C SER A 328 9.01 -3.98 -2.51
N SER A 329 7.84 -3.97 -1.83
CA SER A 329 7.72 -3.42 -0.47
C SER A 329 8.40 -4.26 0.63
N GLN A 330 8.76 -5.53 0.34
CA GLN A 330 9.55 -6.39 1.20
C GLN A 330 11.05 -6.25 0.89
N ILE A 331 11.42 -6.23 -0.39
CA ILE A 331 12.80 -5.97 -0.85
C ILE A 331 13.30 -4.63 -0.28
N LEU A 332 12.50 -3.56 -0.40
CA LEU A 332 12.82 -2.24 0.17
C LEU A 332 13.13 -2.32 1.67
N ARG A 333 12.42 -3.15 2.45
CA ARG A 333 12.70 -3.34 3.89
C ARG A 333 13.99 -4.11 4.14
N VAL A 334 14.27 -5.16 3.36
CA VAL A 334 15.50 -5.96 3.47
C VAL A 334 16.73 -5.09 3.20
N VAL A 335 16.72 -4.32 2.11
CA VAL A 335 17.83 -3.41 1.76
C VAL A 335 17.96 -2.28 2.80
N THR A 336 16.84 -1.74 3.30
CA THR A 336 16.84 -0.71 4.36
C THR A 336 17.43 -1.21 5.69
N GLU A 337 17.08 -2.42 6.13
CA GLU A 337 17.64 -3.04 7.35
C GLU A 337 19.15 -3.32 7.17
N ALA A 338 19.56 -3.85 6.01
CA ALA A 338 20.98 -4.07 5.69
C ALA A 338 21.79 -2.77 5.69
N SER A 339 21.24 -1.68 5.13
CA SER A 339 21.87 -0.35 5.12
C SER A 339 22.06 0.20 6.54
N GLN A 340 21.08 0.00 7.43
CA GLN A 340 21.19 0.40 8.84
C GLN A 340 22.27 -0.40 9.58
N ASN A 341 22.39 -1.71 9.33
CA ASN A 341 23.45 -2.53 9.92
C ASN A 341 24.85 -2.09 9.47
N VAL A 342 25.04 -1.74 8.19
CA VAL A 342 26.32 -1.21 7.69
C VAL A 342 26.63 0.17 8.30
N ALA A 343 25.63 1.04 8.44
CA ALA A 343 25.81 2.35 9.09
C ALA A 343 26.20 2.22 10.58
N GLN A 344 25.63 1.25 11.30
CA GLN A 344 26.05 0.93 12.68
C GLN A 344 27.49 0.40 12.74
N ALA A 345 27.86 -0.53 11.85
CA ALA A 345 29.22 -1.06 11.77
C ALA A 345 30.25 0.03 11.40
N GLN A 346 29.92 0.95 10.49
CA GLN A 346 30.75 2.10 10.14
C GLN A 346 30.94 3.04 11.34
N SER A 347 29.89 3.27 12.12
CA SER A 347 29.95 4.13 13.32
C SER A 347 30.84 3.50 14.41
N GLN A 348 30.72 2.18 14.64
CA GLN A 348 31.57 1.45 15.60
C GLN A 348 33.04 1.42 15.16
N ALA A 349 33.31 1.32 13.85
CA ALA A 349 34.67 1.35 13.28
C ALA A 349 35.37 2.72 13.37
N ASN A 350 34.69 3.76 13.85
CA ASN A 350 35.20 5.13 13.95
C ASN A 350 35.52 5.58 15.39
N VAL A 351 35.35 4.70 16.39
CA VAL A 351 35.44 5.04 17.83
C VAL A 351 36.63 4.32 18.52
N SER A 352 37.39 3.48 17.81
CA SER A 352 38.56 2.79 18.38
C SER A 352 39.71 3.76 18.69
N PRO A 353 40.12 3.96 19.96
CA PRO A 353 41.00 5.08 20.35
C PRO A 353 42.50 4.72 20.38
N HIS A 354 42.90 3.53 19.92
CA HIS A 354 44.30 3.11 19.94
C HIS A 354 45.02 3.59 18.67
N GLY A 355 45.86 4.63 18.85
CA GLY A 355 46.62 5.26 17.78
C GLY A 355 47.57 4.28 17.08
N GLY A 356 47.22 3.88 15.86
CA GLY A 356 47.99 2.96 15.03
C GLY A 356 47.31 2.82 13.68
N GLY A 357 47.62 3.75 12.77
CA GLY A 357 46.98 3.92 11.45
C GLY A 357 47.31 2.80 10.46
N ASN A 358 46.94 1.57 10.78
CA ASN A 358 47.12 0.41 9.94
C ASN A 358 46.31 0.57 8.65
N ALA A 359 46.92 0.37 7.48
CA ALA A 359 46.24 0.46 6.18
C ALA A 359 44.99 -0.42 6.09
N VAL A 360 44.97 -1.55 6.82
CA VAL A 360 43.81 -2.45 6.98
C VAL A 360 42.58 -1.76 7.60
N GLN A 361 42.77 -0.82 8.53
CA GLN A 361 41.65 -0.04 9.10
C GLN A 361 41.09 0.96 8.09
N VAL A 362 41.97 1.67 7.37
CA VAL A 362 41.56 2.61 6.30
C VAL A 362 40.81 1.86 5.20
N GLN A 363 41.34 0.74 4.72
CA GLN A 363 40.68 -0.12 3.74
C GLN A 363 39.32 -0.62 4.23
N ARG A 364 39.20 -0.99 5.52
CA ARG A 364 37.91 -1.39 6.13
C ARG A 364 36.90 -0.24 6.17
N GLN A 365 37.34 0.98 6.47
CA GLN A 365 36.46 2.16 6.45
C GLN A 365 36.00 2.50 5.02
N VAL A 366 36.88 2.43 4.03
CA VAL A 366 36.55 2.59 2.59
C VAL A 366 35.56 1.53 2.12
N ALA A 367 35.80 0.25 2.47
CA ALA A 367 34.88 -0.84 2.12
C ALA A 367 33.49 -0.66 2.76
N LEU A 368 33.40 -0.28 4.04
CA LEU A 368 32.12 0.02 4.70
C LEU A 368 31.41 1.23 4.07
N ALA A 369 32.15 2.25 3.64
CA ALA A 369 31.59 3.40 2.93
C ALA A 369 31.00 3.01 1.55
N LYS A 370 31.72 2.20 0.75
CA LYS A 370 31.21 1.71 -0.55
C LYS A 370 30.02 0.76 -0.39
N GLN A 371 30.04 -0.14 0.61
CA GLN A 371 28.87 -0.97 0.97
C GLN A 371 27.63 -0.12 1.28
N ARG A 372 27.81 0.94 2.08
CA ARG A 372 26.73 1.89 2.42
C ARG A 372 26.22 2.63 1.19
N GLN A 373 27.11 3.11 0.32
CA GLN A 373 26.74 3.81 -0.92
C GLN A 373 25.90 2.92 -1.86
N VAL A 374 26.34 1.68 -2.08
CA VAL A 374 25.62 0.69 -2.90
C VAL A 374 24.22 0.43 -2.37
N LEU A 375 24.07 0.25 -1.05
CA LEU A 375 22.77 0.00 -0.42
C LEU A 375 21.85 1.25 -0.46
N ILE A 376 22.38 2.47 -0.32
CA ILE A 376 21.60 3.71 -0.44
C ILE A 376 21.09 3.91 -1.87
N MET A 377 21.96 3.81 -2.88
CA MET A 377 21.56 3.92 -4.29
C MET A 377 20.57 2.82 -4.70
N THR A 378 20.70 1.62 -4.10
CA THR A 378 19.73 0.53 -4.29
C THR A 378 18.35 0.85 -3.69
N ILE A 379 18.29 1.49 -2.50
CA ILE A 379 17.02 1.92 -1.89
C ILE A 379 16.31 2.95 -2.79
N GLU A 380 17.06 3.92 -3.32
CA GLU A 380 16.53 4.93 -4.24
C GLU A 380 16.01 4.31 -5.54
N ALA A 381 16.80 3.43 -6.17
CA ALA A 381 16.41 2.68 -7.36
C ALA A 381 15.12 1.85 -7.16
N VAL A 382 15.02 1.11 -6.05
CA VAL A 382 13.82 0.32 -5.72
C VAL A 382 12.60 1.22 -5.46
N ASN A 383 12.80 2.40 -4.86
CA ASN A 383 11.72 3.36 -4.63
C ASN A 383 11.21 3.99 -5.95
N ILE A 384 12.11 4.37 -6.87
CA ILE A 384 11.75 4.81 -8.23
C ILE A 384 10.96 3.71 -8.94
N GLY A 385 11.45 2.46 -8.91
CA GLY A 385 10.79 1.28 -9.47
C GLY A 385 9.51 0.81 -8.75
N MET A 386 9.09 1.50 -7.67
CA MET A 386 7.77 1.34 -7.03
C MET A 386 6.80 2.48 -7.37
N LEU A 387 7.30 3.62 -7.86
CA LEU A 387 6.50 4.78 -8.24
C LEU A 387 6.16 4.75 -9.74
N ASP A 388 7.15 4.45 -10.60
CA ASP A 388 6.96 4.36 -12.04
C ASP A 388 6.44 2.97 -12.45
N THR A 389 5.17 2.91 -12.83
CA THR A 389 4.58 1.73 -13.51
C THR A 389 4.31 1.96 -15.01
N ARG A 390 4.49 3.19 -15.51
CA ARG A 390 4.48 3.55 -16.94
C ARG A 390 5.40 4.75 -17.20
N ASN A 391 6.38 4.54 -18.07
CA ASN A 391 7.41 5.49 -18.54
C ASN A 391 8.37 5.96 -17.44
N SER A 392 9.65 5.59 -17.57
CA SER A 392 10.75 6.13 -16.76
C SER A 392 11.99 6.26 -17.66
N GLU A 393 12.64 7.42 -17.67
CA GLU A 393 13.74 7.75 -18.58
C GLU A 393 15.13 7.35 -18.03
N THR A 394 15.19 6.77 -16.83
CA THR A 394 16.44 6.33 -16.17
C THR A 394 16.60 4.81 -16.17
N PRO A 395 17.12 4.19 -17.25
CA PRO A 395 17.26 2.73 -17.34
C PRO A 395 18.17 2.14 -16.25
N ALA A 396 19.22 2.87 -15.85
CA ALA A 396 20.16 2.43 -14.81
C ALA A 396 19.48 2.17 -13.45
N ALA A 397 18.55 3.04 -13.03
CA ALA A 397 17.80 2.86 -11.79
C ALA A 397 16.87 1.63 -11.86
N SER A 398 16.20 1.42 -13.00
CA SER A 398 15.39 0.22 -13.22
C SER A 398 16.24 -1.06 -13.14
N THR A 399 17.40 -1.09 -13.80
CA THR A 399 18.29 -2.27 -13.78
C THR A 399 18.88 -2.54 -12.38
N LEU A 400 19.27 -1.50 -11.63
CA LEU A 400 19.72 -1.64 -10.25
C LEU A 400 18.60 -2.18 -9.33
N ALA A 401 17.36 -1.71 -9.50
CA ALA A 401 16.21 -2.23 -8.78
C ALA A 401 15.94 -3.71 -9.09
N HIS A 402 16.14 -4.15 -10.33
CA HIS A 402 16.01 -5.56 -10.72
C HIS A 402 17.13 -6.42 -10.12
N ALA A 403 18.40 -6.01 -10.23
CA ALA A 403 19.53 -6.69 -9.61
C ALA A 403 19.35 -6.86 -8.09
N ALA A 404 18.75 -5.88 -7.42
CA ALA A 404 18.40 -5.96 -6.01
C ALA A 404 17.32 -7.01 -5.69
N ARG A 405 16.32 -7.20 -6.56
CA ARG A 405 15.32 -8.28 -6.40
C ARG A 405 15.98 -9.65 -6.51
N ASP A 406 16.88 -9.81 -7.47
CA ASP A 406 17.60 -11.07 -7.72
C ASP A 406 18.51 -11.43 -6.55
N VAL A 407 19.33 -10.50 -6.04
CA VAL A 407 20.20 -10.73 -4.88
C VAL A 407 19.38 -11.08 -3.64
N VAL A 408 18.31 -10.34 -3.31
CA VAL A 408 17.48 -10.62 -2.13
C VAL A 408 16.79 -11.98 -2.21
N SER A 409 16.30 -12.35 -3.39
CA SER A 409 15.64 -13.65 -3.61
C SER A 409 16.64 -14.82 -3.51
N GLU A 410 17.85 -14.63 -4.03
CA GLU A 410 18.91 -15.65 -4.02
C GLU A 410 19.55 -15.81 -2.64
N VAL A 411 19.73 -14.73 -1.86
CA VAL A 411 20.10 -14.80 -0.42
C VAL A 411 19.06 -15.60 0.37
N ALA A 412 17.77 -15.32 0.17
CA ALA A 412 16.71 -16.06 0.84
C ALA A 412 16.69 -17.56 0.47
N ARG A 413 16.96 -17.89 -0.80
CA ARG A 413 17.14 -19.26 -1.28
C ARG A 413 18.32 -19.95 -0.59
N GLN A 414 19.45 -19.24 -0.44
CA GLN A 414 20.64 -19.75 0.24
C GLN A 414 20.38 -20.02 1.73
N ILE A 415 19.71 -19.12 2.45
CA ILE A 415 19.36 -19.29 3.88
C ILE A 415 18.41 -20.49 4.07
N VAL A 416 17.45 -20.72 3.16
CA VAL A 416 16.60 -21.92 3.21
C VAL A 416 17.40 -23.19 2.96
N LEU A 417 18.32 -23.18 2.00
CA LEU A 417 19.19 -24.33 1.71
C LEU A 417 20.11 -24.64 2.92
N GLU A 418 20.75 -23.63 3.50
CA GLU A 418 21.60 -23.76 4.69
C GLU A 418 20.82 -24.34 5.89
N ARG A 419 19.58 -23.87 6.12
CA ARG A 419 18.68 -24.41 7.16
C ARG A 419 18.32 -25.89 6.92
N VAL A 420 18.12 -26.30 5.67
CA VAL A 420 17.85 -27.70 5.30
C VAL A 420 19.10 -28.57 5.48
N THR A 421 20.28 -28.05 5.15
CA THR A 421 21.56 -28.77 5.31
C THR A 421 22.03 -28.84 6.77
N ARG A 422 21.68 -27.87 7.63
CA ARG A 422 22.01 -27.84 9.08
C ARG A 422 21.07 -28.66 9.97
N MET A 423 20.26 -29.57 9.44
CA MET A 423 19.47 -30.53 10.23
C MET A 423 19.86 -31.99 9.95
N PRO A 424 20.87 -32.56 10.64
CA PRO A 424 21.21 -33.98 10.53
C PRO A 424 20.26 -34.89 11.33
N ASP A 425 19.78 -34.42 12.49
CA ASP A 425 19.32 -35.27 13.60
C ASP A 425 17.84 -35.69 13.52
N ALA A 426 17.43 -36.20 12.35
CA ALA A 426 16.11 -36.77 12.12
C ALA A 426 16.13 -38.12 11.37
N ARG A 427 17.30 -38.75 11.21
CA ARG A 427 17.46 -40.01 10.44
C ARG A 427 18.22 -41.15 11.13
N SER A 428 18.81 -40.92 12.30
CA SER A 428 19.64 -41.91 13.02
C SER A 428 18.84 -42.86 13.94
N ASN A 429 17.72 -42.43 14.51
CA ASN A 429 16.95 -43.20 15.50
C ASN A 429 15.67 -43.83 14.93
N ALA A 430 15.77 -44.53 13.79
CA ALA A 430 14.65 -45.16 13.10
C ALA A 430 14.82 -46.69 12.94
N SER A 431 15.14 -47.39 14.03
CA SER A 431 15.24 -48.86 14.05
C SER A 431 14.78 -49.51 15.37
N ALA A 432 13.68 -49.01 15.94
CA ALA A 432 12.95 -49.71 17.02
C ALA A 432 11.45 -49.35 17.01
N GLU A 433 10.61 -50.39 17.18
CA GLU A 433 9.19 -50.37 17.58
C GLU A 433 8.14 -49.70 16.66
N MET A 434 6.86 -50.02 16.93
CA MET A 434 5.73 -49.87 16.02
C MET A 434 4.61 -48.97 16.60
N LYS A 435 3.69 -48.53 15.71
CA LYS A 435 2.40 -47.86 15.99
C LYS A 435 2.44 -46.42 16.55
N ALA A 436 2.34 -45.42 15.66
CA ALA A 436 1.32 -44.36 15.75
C ALA A 436 1.33 -43.40 14.55
N GLY A 437 0.15 -43.11 13.98
CA GLY A 437 -0.20 -41.85 13.30
C GLY A 437 0.41 -41.54 11.91
N PRO A 438 -0.32 -40.84 11.02
CA PRO A 438 0.27 -40.21 9.84
C PRO A 438 1.05 -38.95 10.24
N LEU A 439 2.27 -38.82 9.71
CA LEU A 439 3.27 -37.83 10.13
C LEU A 439 2.80 -36.37 9.92
N ALA A 440 3.02 -35.54 10.94
CA ALA A 440 2.97 -34.09 10.80
C ALA A 440 4.26 -33.59 10.12
N PHE A 441 4.13 -32.88 9.01
CA PHE A 441 5.28 -32.19 8.39
C PHE A 441 5.78 -31.08 9.32
N HIS A 442 7.04 -31.15 9.72
CA HIS A 442 7.72 -30.05 10.41
C HIS A 442 7.85 -28.85 9.46
N SER A 443 6.95 -27.88 9.61
CA SER A 443 7.09 -26.58 8.94
C SER A 443 8.31 -25.87 9.52
N SER A 444 9.26 -25.51 8.65
CA SER A 444 10.40 -24.68 9.05
C SER A 444 9.91 -23.29 9.47
N PRO A 445 10.56 -22.63 10.45
CA PRO A 445 10.14 -21.31 10.89
C PRO A 445 10.25 -20.30 9.73
N PRO A 446 9.31 -19.36 9.58
CA PRO A 446 9.33 -18.39 8.49
C PRO A 446 10.64 -17.59 8.48
N LEU A 447 11.13 -17.26 7.28
CA LEU A 447 12.31 -16.40 7.12
C LEU A 447 12.06 -15.02 7.73
N SER A 448 12.96 -14.57 8.60
CA SER A 448 12.94 -13.21 9.13
C SER A 448 13.59 -12.24 8.14
N ILE A 449 13.00 -11.04 8.00
CA ILE A 449 13.59 -9.93 7.24
C ILE A 449 15.02 -9.64 7.72
N LYS A 450 15.30 -9.80 9.02
CA LYS A 450 16.63 -9.59 9.61
C LYS A 450 17.69 -10.59 9.11
N GLU A 451 17.29 -11.84 8.88
CA GLU A 451 18.20 -12.89 8.39
C GLU A 451 18.57 -12.62 6.92
N VAL A 452 17.57 -12.31 6.08
CA VAL A 452 17.79 -11.95 4.67
C VAL A 452 18.58 -10.63 4.55
N ALA A 453 18.38 -9.68 5.46
CA ALA A 453 19.15 -8.44 5.51
C ALA A 453 20.62 -8.65 5.93
N ALA A 454 20.88 -9.53 6.92
CA ALA A 454 22.24 -9.91 7.30
C ALA A 454 22.96 -10.69 6.19
N GLY A 455 22.25 -11.57 5.49
CA GLY A 455 22.75 -12.25 4.29
C GLY A 455 23.09 -11.25 3.17
N LEU A 456 22.16 -10.34 2.83
CA LEU A 456 22.38 -9.29 1.84
C LEU A 456 23.61 -8.42 2.19
N GLN A 457 23.72 -7.96 3.44
CA GLN A 457 24.87 -7.22 3.93
C GLN A 457 26.18 -8.00 3.72
N THR A 458 26.18 -9.30 4.03
CA THR A 458 27.35 -10.17 3.86
C THR A 458 27.72 -10.34 2.39
N SER A 459 26.76 -10.58 1.50
CA SER A 459 26.99 -10.70 0.05
C SER A 459 27.50 -9.40 -0.58
N VAL A 460 26.95 -8.24 -0.18
CA VAL A 460 27.45 -6.93 -0.64
C VAL A 460 28.85 -6.64 -0.07
N ALA A 461 29.14 -7.02 1.17
CA ALA A 461 30.49 -6.90 1.74
C ALA A 461 31.52 -7.77 1.00
N HIS A 462 31.17 -9.00 0.64
CA HIS A 462 32.02 -9.84 -0.22
C HIS A 462 32.20 -9.23 -1.61
N ALA A 463 31.14 -8.73 -2.25
CA ALA A 463 31.23 -8.12 -3.57
C ALA A 463 32.11 -6.86 -3.59
N VAL A 464 31.98 -5.98 -2.59
CA VAL A 464 32.84 -4.78 -2.45
C VAL A 464 34.32 -5.14 -2.24
N ASN A 465 34.63 -6.31 -1.69
CA ASN A 465 36.02 -6.80 -1.56
C ASN A 465 36.57 -7.45 -2.86
N HIS A 466 35.73 -7.69 -3.87
CA HIS A 466 36.10 -8.25 -5.19
C HIS A 466 35.88 -7.25 -6.34
N SER A 467 35.39 -6.05 -6.04
CA SER A 467 35.13 -4.98 -7.00
C SER A 467 36.18 -3.88 -6.83
N ASP A 468 36.58 -3.23 -7.93
CA ASP A 468 37.50 -2.11 -7.87
C ASP A 468 36.86 -0.88 -7.22
N ALA A 469 37.68 0.05 -6.73
CA ALA A 469 37.21 1.29 -6.12
C ALA A 469 36.30 2.13 -7.05
N MET A 470 36.40 1.92 -8.37
CA MET A 470 35.61 2.60 -9.40
C MET A 470 34.41 1.78 -9.92
N SER A 471 34.22 0.52 -9.47
CA SER A 471 33.10 -0.32 -9.90
C SER A 471 31.75 0.31 -9.56
N SER A 472 30.78 0.18 -10.47
CA SER A 472 29.45 0.77 -10.31
C SER A 472 28.58 0.04 -9.29
N GLU A 473 27.57 0.72 -8.75
CA GLU A 473 26.66 0.12 -7.75
C GLU A 473 25.86 -1.05 -8.31
N LEU A 474 25.54 -1.02 -9.61
CA LEU A 474 24.93 -2.13 -10.34
C LEU A 474 25.90 -3.33 -10.47
N GLU A 475 27.15 -3.07 -10.82
CA GLU A 475 28.21 -4.08 -10.94
C GLU A 475 28.48 -4.76 -9.60
N VAL A 476 28.55 -4.03 -8.48
CA VAL A 476 28.67 -4.61 -7.13
C VAL A 476 27.47 -5.53 -6.82
N MET A 477 26.25 -5.13 -7.18
CA MET A 477 25.05 -5.96 -6.96
C MET A 477 25.01 -7.19 -7.87
N MET A 478 25.46 -7.09 -9.13
CA MET A 478 25.60 -8.24 -10.03
C MET A 478 26.68 -9.21 -9.54
N THR A 479 27.82 -8.69 -9.06
CA THR A 479 28.90 -9.48 -8.44
C THR A 479 28.41 -10.19 -7.18
N ALA A 480 27.64 -9.51 -6.32
CA ALA A 480 26.99 -10.16 -5.17
C ALA A 480 26.08 -11.32 -5.61
N CYS A 481 25.26 -11.12 -6.65
CA CYS A 481 24.39 -12.15 -7.21
C CYS A 481 25.19 -13.37 -7.75
N ALA A 482 26.29 -13.11 -8.46
CA ALA A 482 27.17 -14.15 -9.00
C ALA A 482 27.86 -14.96 -7.89
N LEU A 483 28.40 -14.29 -6.86
CA LEU A 483 29.06 -14.94 -5.72
C LEU A 483 28.11 -15.86 -4.95
N ILE A 484 26.87 -15.45 -4.69
CA ILE A 484 25.87 -16.32 -4.03
C ILE A 484 25.55 -17.55 -4.90
N LYS A 485 25.38 -17.36 -6.22
CA LYS A 485 25.08 -18.45 -7.16
C LYS A 485 26.23 -19.46 -7.24
N GLN A 486 27.49 -19.01 -7.19
CA GLN A 486 28.68 -19.88 -7.11
C GLN A 486 28.72 -20.66 -5.79
N GLN A 487 28.48 -20.00 -4.64
CA GLN A 487 28.35 -20.67 -3.34
C GLN A 487 27.19 -21.68 -3.31
N GLY A 488 26.16 -21.49 -4.13
CA GLY A 488 25.04 -22.41 -4.31
C GLY A 488 25.30 -23.64 -5.19
N GLN A 489 26.46 -23.74 -5.85
CA GLN A 489 26.82 -24.85 -6.74
C GLN A 489 28.10 -25.59 -6.32
N GLY A 490 29.05 -24.92 -5.65
CA GLY A 490 30.33 -25.49 -5.22
C GLY A 490 30.28 -26.14 -3.84
N GLY A 491 29.98 -27.43 -3.76
CA GLY A 491 30.12 -28.21 -2.52
C GLY A 491 31.58 -28.57 -2.21
N PHE A 492 32.35 -27.65 -1.63
CA PHE A 492 33.75 -27.89 -1.22
C PHE A 492 34.07 -27.42 0.21
N ALA A 493 35.18 -27.94 0.73
CA ALA A 493 35.49 -28.01 2.15
C ALA A 493 35.65 -26.65 2.85
N SER A 494 35.36 -26.68 4.15
CA SER A 494 35.67 -25.65 5.13
C SER A 494 37.13 -25.19 5.07
N GLN A 495 37.35 -23.88 4.96
CA GLN A 495 38.53 -23.22 5.52
C GLN A 495 38.09 -22.15 6.53
N SER A 496 38.38 -22.42 7.79
CA SER A 496 38.26 -21.47 8.89
C SER A 496 39.51 -20.61 9.00
N SER A 497 39.40 -19.28 8.88
CA SER A 497 40.27 -18.30 9.54
C SER A 497 39.75 -16.87 9.33
N GLY A 498 39.17 -16.30 10.38
CA GLY A 498 38.66 -14.92 10.40
C GLY A 498 37.85 -14.74 11.70
N PRO A 499 38.21 -13.79 12.58
CA PRO A 499 37.76 -13.87 13.98
C PRO A 499 36.28 -13.50 14.16
N MET A 500 35.52 -14.42 14.76
CA MET A 500 34.24 -14.07 15.37
C MET A 500 34.46 -13.19 16.60
N ILE A 501 33.69 -12.11 16.69
CA ILE A 501 33.58 -11.32 17.93
C ILE A 501 32.42 -11.89 18.74
N ASN A 502 32.73 -12.60 19.82
CA ASN A 502 31.79 -12.89 20.90
C ASN A 502 32.00 -11.89 22.05
N PRO A 503 30.95 -11.46 22.76
CA PRO A 503 31.07 -10.48 23.84
C PRO A 503 31.68 -11.10 25.11
N ILE A 504 32.54 -10.35 25.79
CA ILE A 504 33.14 -10.71 27.08
C ILE A 504 32.71 -9.65 28.13
N PRO A 505 32.24 -10.06 29.33
CA PRO A 505 31.86 -9.14 30.41
C PRO A 505 33.08 -8.57 31.14
N ALA A 506 32.84 -7.59 32.02
CA ALA A 506 33.91 -6.76 32.60
C ALA A 506 34.61 -7.34 33.84
N ASN A 507 35.81 -6.80 34.08
CA ASN A 507 36.43 -6.53 35.39
C ASN A 507 37.22 -7.64 36.13
N ALA A 508 38.55 -7.64 35.93
CA ALA A 508 39.60 -7.97 36.91
C ALA A 508 40.94 -7.37 36.42
N GLY A 509 41.97 -7.23 37.27
CA GLY A 509 43.28 -6.65 36.88
C GLY A 509 44.46 -7.18 37.69
N VAL A 510 45.63 -6.52 37.58
CA VAL A 510 46.95 -6.90 38.18
C VAL A 510 47.61 -8.07 37.39
N ARG A 511 48.94 -8.17 37.10
CA ARG A 511 50.17 -7.53 37.64
C ARG A 511 51.23 -7.21 36.53
N LEU A 512 52.42 -6.76 36.98
CA LEU A 512 53.66 -6.45 36.24
C LEU A 512 54.50 -7.67 35.80
N GLU A 513 55.62 -7.35 35.11
CA GLU A 513 56.79 -8.17 34.73
C GLU A 513 56.57 -9.15 33.54
N ASP A 514 57.54 -9.37 32.63
CA ASP A 514 58.99 -9.11 32.73
C ASP A 514 59.68 -8.63 31.41
N VAL A 515 60.99 -8.37 31.54
CA VAL A 515 61.97 -7.73 30.63
C VAL A 515 62.34 -8.54 29.36
N ILE A 516 62.76 -7.85 28.28
CA ILE A 516 64.09 -7.99 27.61
C ILE A 516 64.29 -6.93 26.50
N MET A 517 65.46 -6.28 26.51
CA MET A 517 65.98 -5.34 25.49
C MET A 517 66.94 -6.07 24.52
N PRO A 518 67.22 -5.52 23.34
CA PRO A 518 68.55 -4.91 23.19
C PRO A 518 68.58 -3.52 22.50
N THR A 519 69.70 -2.82 22.71
CA THR A 519 69.98 -1.43 22.34
C THR A 519 70.67 -1.27 20.96
N PRO A 520 70.86 -0.02 20.44
CA PRO A 520 70.98 0.22 19.00
C PRO A 520 72.39 0.57 18.47
N SER A 521 72.48 0.75 17.15
CA SER A 521 73.55 1.44 16.39
C SER A 521 72.88 2.53 15.53
N GLN A 522 73.32 3.81 15.59
CA GLN A 522 74.29 4.47 14.67
C GLN A 522 73.89 4.48 13.18
N GLU A 523 74.08 5.55 12.39
CA GLU A 523 74.34 6.99 12.63
C GLU A 523 74.20 7.73 11.26
N LEU A 524 74.49 9.05 11.18
CA LEU A 524 74.64 9.86 9.95
C LEU A 524 73.34 10.10 9.12
N SER A 525 73.13 11.26 8.47
CA SER A 525 73.79 12.58 8.54
C SER A 525 72.78 13.69 8.19
N LEU A 526 73.03 14.91 8.67
CA LEU A 526 72.38 16.14 8.20
C LEU A 526 73.07 16.69 6.93
N GLY A 527 72.35 17.51 6.14
CA GLY A 527 72.88 18.20 4.96
C GLY A 527 71.80 18.98 4.18
N PRO A 528 71.78 20.33 4.19
CA PRO A 528 70.70 21.14 3.61
C PRO A 528 71.07 21.91 2.32
N THR A 529 70.07 22.42 1.58
CA THR A 529 70.22 23.54 0.63
C THR A 529 68.90 24.34 0.49
N GLN A 530 69.00 25.64 0.18
CA GLN A 530 67.91 26.62 -0.01
C GLN A 530 67.51 26.68 -1.52
N VAL A 531 66.25 26.95 -1.93
CA VAL A 531 65.55 28.27 -1.99
C VAL A 531 66.44 29.34 -2.67
N PRO A 532 66.03 30.03 -3.75
CA PRO A 532 64.66 30.45 -4.11
C PRO A 532 63.77 29.39 -4.78
#